data_AF-A0A3T0T692-F1
#
_entry.id   AF-A0A3T0T692-F1
#
_cell.length_a   1.000
_cell.length_b   1.000
_cell.length_c   1.000
_cell.angle_alpha   90.00
_cell.angle_beta   90.00
_cell.angle_gamma   90.00
#
_symmetry.space_group_name_H-M   'P 1'
#
loop_
_entity.id
_entity.type
_entity.pdbx_description
1 polymer ?
#
loop_
_entity_poly.entity_id
_entity_poly.type
_entity_poly.pdbx_seq_one_letter_code
_entity_poly.pdbx_strand_id
1 'polypeptide(L)'
;MSEDQAEMLRALHDEHSAALWRFVLRLTGDRQLAEDVVQEALLRAWKHPEILAQGEAAARSWLYTVARNIVIDDRRSARHNREFGTDEVPERAHGDRTDQVLDAWLLSEALSTLSHDHRAVIVHAYYGGRTVSEIAELLGIAPGTVKSRMHYGMRALKLALQEKGVTEP
;
A
#
# COMPACT_ATOMS: atom_id res chain seq x y z
N MET A 1 7.47 25.64 10.85
CA MET A 1 6.76 24.45 11.36
C MET A 1 5.54 24.94 12.11
N SER A 2 4.34 24.54 11.71
CA SER A 2 3.17 24.75 12.58
C SER A 2 3.16 23.66 13.66
N GLU A 3 2.62 23.98 14.83
CA GLU A 3 2.41 23.02 15.93
C GLU A 3 1.61 21.79 15.45
N ASP A 4 0.59 22.02 14.61
CA ASP A 4 -0.25 20.99 14.00
C ASP A 4 0.52 19.91 13.22
N GLN A 5 1.61 20.27 12.53
CA GLN A 5 2.39 19.31 11.74
C GLN A 5 3.16 18.35 12.63
N ALA A 6 3.71 18.84 13.74
CA ALA A 6 4.45 18.03 14.69
C ALA A 6 3.52 17.09 15.46
N GLU A 7 2.30 17.54 15.77
CA GLU A 7 1.29 16.75 16.46
C GLU A 7 0.75 15.64 15.54
N MET A 8 0.47 15.95 14.28
CA MET A 8 0.02 14.97 13.29
C MET A 8 1.07 13.90 13.01
N LEU A 9 2.36 14.26 12.96
CA LEU A 9 3.42 13.28 12.81
C LEU A 9 3.59 12.39 14.05
N ARG A 10 3.41 12.93 15.26
CA ARG A 10 3.42 12.12 16.49
C ARG A 10 2.27 11.14 16.53
N ALA A 11 1.05 11.58 16.17
CA ALA A 11 -0.10 10.69 16.06
C ALA A 11 0.16 9.56 15.05
N LEU A 12 0.71 9.90 13.88
CA LEU A 12 1.08 8.93 12.85
C LEU A 12 2.16 7.94 13.35
N HIS A 13 3.16 8.43 14.09
CA HIS A 13 4.18 7.60 14.71
C HIS A 13 3.56 6.64 15.73
N ASP A 14 2.82 7.17 16.71
CA ASP A 14 2.32 6.38 17.84
C ASP A 14 1.34 5.28 17.38
N GLU A 15 0.58 5.56 16.31
CA GLU A 15 -0.39 4.62 15.78
C GLU A 15 0.21 3.61 14.80
N HIS A 16 1.12 4.03 13.92
CA HIS A 16 1.53 3.20 12.76
C HIS A 16 2.97 2.70 12.81
N SER A 17 3.86 3.27 13.63
CA SER A 17 5.29 2.89 13.67
C SER A 17 5.50 1.41 13.97
N ALA A 18 4.78 0.84 14.93
CA ALA A 18 4.89 -0.57 15.29
C ALA A 18 4.38 -1.51 14.18
N ALA A 19 3.33 -1.11 13.47
CA ALA A 19 2.79 -1.88 12.36
C ALA A 19 3.71 -1.82 11.12
N LEU A 20 4.28 -0.65 10.84
CA LEU A 20 5.25 -0.42 9.78
C LEU A 20 6.56 -1.17 10.07
N TRP A 21 7.03 -1.15 11.31
CA TRP A 21 8.21 -1.93 11.73
C TRP A 21 8.02 -3.43 11.56
N ARG A 22 6.89 -3.99 12.03
CA ARG A 22 6.56 -5.42 11.82
C ARG A 22 6.44 -5.78 10.35
N PHE A 23 6.03 -4.83 9.52
CA PHE A 23 5.99 -5.00 8.08
C PHE A 23 7.40 -5.07 7.49
N VAL A 24 8.26 -4.10 7.78
CA VAL A 24 9.64 -4.09 7.27
C VAL A 24 10.43 -5.28 7.80
N LEU A 25 10.28 -5.64 9.08
CA LEU A 25 10.93 -6.80 9.66
C LEU A 25 10.57 -8.10 8.92
N ARG A 26 9.31 -8.25 8.48
CA ARG A 26 8.90 -9.41 7.68
C ARG A 26 9.48 -9.39 6.27
N LEU A 27 9.74 -8.20 5.72
CA LEU A 27 10.42 -8.06 4.45
C LEU A 27 11.90 -8.41 4.59
N THR A 28 12.61 -7.83 5.54
CA THR A 28 14.08 -7.86 5.62
C THR A 28 14.61 -9.06 6.40
N GLY A 29 13.87 -9.54 7.40
CA GLY A 29 14.38 -10.46 8.42
C GLY A 29 15.38 -9.82 9.39
N ASP A 30 15.72 -8.55 9.17
CA ASP A 30 16.73 -7.80 9.91
C ASP A 30 16.06 -6.71 10.73
N ARG A 31 16.22 -6.81 12.06
CA ARG A 31 15.65 -5.88 13.03
C ARG A 31 16.26 -4.49 12.92
N GLN A 32 17.57 -4.39 12.77
CA GLN A 32 18.27 -3.11 12.72
C GLN A 32 17.84 -2.34 11.47
N LEU A 33 17.85 -3.03 10.33
CA LEU A 33 17.39 -2.46 9.07
C LEU A 33 15.91 -2.06 9.13
N ALA A 34 15.06 -2.84 9.82
CA ALA A 34 13.66 -2.49 9.98
C ALA A 34 13.45 -1.21 10.81
N GLU A 35 14.25 -1.00 11.85
CA GLU A 35 14.22 0.24 12.64
C GLU A 35 14.68 1.43 11.78
N ASP A 36 15.78 1.29 11.04
CA ASP A 36 16.33 2.35 10.18
C ASP A 36 15.36 2.77 9.06
N VAL A 37 14.74 1.79 8.39
CA VAL A 37 13.76 2.05 7.32
C VAL A 37 12.54 2.80 7.84
N VAL A 38 12.02 2.43 9.02
CA VAL A 38 10.88 3.12 9.64
C VAL A 38 11.25 4.55 9.97
N GLN A 39 12.43 4.78 10.56
CA GLN A 39 12.90 6.13 10.87
C GLN A 39 13.07 6.98 9.62
N GLU A 40 13.69 6.44 8.57
CA GLU A 40 13.85 7.13 7.30
C GLU A 40 12.50 7.45 6.63
N ALA A 41 11.53 6.52 6.68
CA ALA A 41 10.19 6.76 6.15
C ALA A 41 9.47 7.91 6.89
N LEU A 42 9.54 7.94 8.22
CA LEU A 42 9.00 9.02 9.05
C LEU A 42 9.73 10.35 8.82
N LEU A 43 11.06 10.31 8.65
CA LEU A 43 11.85 11.50 8.32
C LEU A 43 11.47 12.07 6.94
N ARG A 44 11.17 11.22 5.97
CA ARG A 44 10.65 11.67 4.66
C ARG A 44 9.25 12.24 4.82
N ALA A 45 8.37 11.64 5.63
CA ALA A 45 7.06 12.21 5.91
C ALA A 45 7.17 13.61 6.54
N TRP A 46 8.13 13.82 7.45
CA TRP A 46 8.43 15.14 8.02
C TRP A 46 8.79 16.16 6.94
N LYS A 47 9.57 15.76 5.93
CA LYS A 47 10.01 16.64 4.83
C LYS A 47 8.92 16.91 3.79
N HIS A 48 7.82 16.15 3.81
CA HIS A 48 6.71 16.20 2.86
C HIS A 48 5.37 16.48 3.56
N PRO A 49 5.18 17.70 4.13
CA PRO A 49 4.00 18.03 4.91
C PRO A 49 2.68 17.93 4.13
N GLU A 50 2.73 18.03 2.80
CA GLU A 50 1.59 17.82 1.90
C GLU A 50 0.95 16.44 2.05
N ILE A 51 1.75 15.40 2.37
CA ILE A 51 1.25 14.04 2.59
C ILE A 51 0.49 13.95 3.91
N LEU A 52 0.98 14.62 4.95
CA LEU A 52 0.31 14.67 6.25
C LEU A 52 -1.02 15.41 6.16
N ALA A 53 -1.10 16.47 5.33
CA ALA A 53 -2.31 17.26 5.11
C ALA A 53 -3.44 16.52 4.36
N GLN A 54 -3.14 15.39 3.69
CA GLN A 54 -4.13 14.57 2.97
C GLN A 54 -4.93 13.63 3.88
N GLY A 55 -4.60 13.57 5.17
CA GLY A 55 -5.27 12.74 6.17
C GLY A 55 -4.51 11.44 6.46
N GLU A 56 -4.87 10.83 7.59
CA GLU A 56 -4.12 9.75 8.22
C GLU A 56 -3.97 8.50 7.34
N ALA A 57 -5.05 8.08 6.66
CA ALA A 57 -5.03 6.91 5.77
C ALA A 57 -4.09 7.11 4.56
N ALA A 58 -4.05 8.32 4.00
CA ALA A 58 -3.16 8.65 2.89
C ALA A 58 -1.69 8.65 3.35
N ALA A 59 -1.41 9.28 4.50
CA ALA A 59 -0.07 9.31 5.08
C ALA A 59 0.43 7.90 5.43
N ARG A 60 -0.45 7.05 5.99
CA ARG A 60 -0.14 5.64 6.27
C ARG A 60 0.20 4.89 4.99
N SER A 61 -0.65 4.93 3.97
CA SER A 61 -0.39 4.31 2.67
C SER A 61 0.98 4.70 2.11
N TRP A 62 1.29 6.00 2.17
CA TRP A 62 2.53 6.54 1.66
C TRP A 62 3.75 6.04 2.43
N LEU A 63 3.67 5.94 3.77
CA LEU A 63 4.75 5.39 4.60
C LEU A 63 5.11 3.95 4.22
N TYR A 64 4.11 3.11 3.96
CA TYR A 64 4.33 1.72 3.52
C TYR A 64 5.00 1.67 2.14
N THR A 65 4.58 2.52 1.21
CA THR A 65 5.20 2.64 -0.12
C THR A 65 6.66 3.08 -0.01
N VAL A 66 6.96 4.11 0.79
CA VAL A 66 8.32 4.60 1.01
C VAL A 66 9.20 3.54 1.67
N ALA A 67 8.72 2.89 2.74
CA ALA A 67 9.45 1.84 3.42
C ALA A 67 9.79 0.67 2.48
N ARG A 68 8.84 0.25 1.64
CA ARG A 68 9.06 -0.78 0.61
C ARG A 68 10.15 -0.36 -0.38
N ASN A 69 10.11 0.88 -0.86
CA ASN A 69 11.09 1.38 -1.84
C ASN A 69 12.50 1.38 -1.24
N ILE A 70 12.66 1.84 0.00
CA ILE A 70 13.96 1.82 0.70
C ILE A 70 14.51 0.39 0.79
N VAL A 71 13.68 -0.59 1.16
CA VAL A 71 14.09 -2.00 1.24
C VAL A 71 14.49 -2.58 -0.11
N ILE A 72 13.75 -2.23 -1.17
CA ILE A 72 14.08 -2.69 -2.54
C ILE A 72 15.39 -2.09 -3.03
N ASP A 73 15.61 -0.80 -2.77
CA ASP A 73 16.81 -0.08 -3.17
C ASP A 73 18.05 -0.60 -2.43
N ASP A 74 17.94 -0.85 -1.12
CA ASP A 74 18.96 -1.50 -0.31
C ASP A 74 19.35 -2.87 -0.87
N ARG A 75 18.37 -3.73 -1.18
CA ARG A 75 18.59 -5.03 -1.81
C ARG A 75 19.27 -4.95 -3.17
N ARG A 76 18.88 -3.97 -3.99
CA ARG A 76 19.50 -3.76 -5.31
C ARG A 76 20.95 -3.31 -5.17
N SER A 77 21.23 -2.39 -4.24
CA SER A 77 22.58 -1.91 -3.95
C SER A 77 23.47 -3.03 -3.38
N ALA A 78 22.96 -3.80 -2.43
CA ALA A 78 23.67 -4.95 -1.87
C ALA A 78 23.96 -6.03 -2.93
N ARG A 79 23.00 -6.31 -3.83
CA ARG A 79 23.21 -7.24 -4.95
C ARG A 79 24.28 -6.73 -5.92
N HIS A 80 24.22 -5.44 -6.27
CA HIS A 80 25.22 -4.82 -7.13
C HIS A 80 26.62 -4.84 -6.51
N ASN A 81 26.74 -4.58 -5.19
CA ASN A 81 28.01 -4.65 -4.48
C ASN A 81 28.54 -6.08 -4.32
N ARG A 82 27.67 -7.08 -4.15
CA ARG A 82 28.07 -8.51 -4.10
C ARG A 82 28.55 -9.05 -5.45
N GLU A 83 28.08 -8.51 -6.57
CA GLU A 83 28.65 -8.78 -7.89
C GLU A 83 30.11 -8.29 -8.03
N PHE A 84 30.58 -7.42 -7.11
CA PHE A 84 31.94 -6.90 -7.06
C PHE A 84 32.73 -7.21 -5.77
N GLY A 85 32.20 -8.04 -4.85
CA GLY A 85 32.90 -8.34 -3.58
C GLY A 85 32.28 -9.46 -2.75
N THR A 86 33.04 -10.57 -2.69
CA THR A 86 33.18 -11.67 -1.70
C THR A 86 32.02 -12.15 -0.81
N ASP A 87 32.05 -13.48 -0.58
CA ASP A 87 31.13 -14.37 0.13
C ASP A 87 30.56 -13.86 1.46
N GLU A 88 29.25 -13.59 1.47
CA GLU A 88 28.36 -13.97 2.57
C GLU A 88 26.92 -14.06 2.04
N VAL A 89 26.32 -15.25 2.17
CA VAL A 89 24.96 -15.56 1.71
C VAL A 89 23.99 -15.31 2.87
N PRO A 90 23.05 -14.34 2.78
CA PRO A 90 21.93 -14.31 3.71
C PRO A 90 20.91 -15.38 3.33
N GLU A 91 20.47 -16.12 4.34
CA GLU A 91 19.48 -17.18 4.28
C GLU A 91 18.14 -16.75 3.64
N ARG A 92 17.75 -17.54 2.63
CA ARG A 92 16.40 -17.89 2.12
C ARG A 92 15.32 -16.79 2.05
N ALA A 93 15.04 -16.39 0.81
CA ALA A 93 13.84 -15.67 0.39
C ALA A 93 12.55 -16.44 0.69
N HIS A 94 11.72 -15.91 1.60
CA HIS A 94 10.27 -16.15 1.62
C HIS A 94 9.59 -15.12 0.72
N GLY A 95 9.79 -15.25 -0.58
CA GLY A 95 9.39 -14.23 -1.58
C GLY A 95 7.90 -14.16 -1.91
N ASP A 96 7.08 -15.16 -1.59
CA ASP A 96 5.76 -15.28 -2.24
C ASP A 96 4.57 -14.90 -1.34
N ARG A 97 4.67 -15.10 -0.02
CA ARG A 97 3.55 -14.86 0.91
C ARG A 97 3.49 -13.43 1.43
N THR A 98 4.61 -12.72 1.39
CA THR A 98 4.74 -11.35 1.90
C THR A 98 4.22 -10.33 0.90
N ASP A 99 4.48 -10.53 -0.40
CA ASP A 99 3.94 -9.68 -1.48
C ASP A 99 2.41 -9.77 -1.54
N GLN A 100 1.84 -10.99 -1.40
CA GLN A 100 0.39 -11.19 -1.38
C GLN A 100 -0.33 -10.46 -0.24
N VAL A 101 0.27 -10.41 0.96
CA VAL A 101 -0.33 -9.70 2.11
C VAL A 101 -0.33 -8.18 1.89
N LEU A 102 0.67 -7.67 1.18
CA LEU A 102 0.81 -6.25 0.88
C LEU A 102 -0.10 -5.81 -0.25
N ASP A 103 -0.16 -6.61 -1.30
CA ASP A 103 -1.10 -6.40 -2.40
C ASP A 103 -2.53 -6.43 -1.89
N ALA A 104 -2.86 -7.36 -0.99
CA ALA A 104 -4.18 -7.42 -0.35
C ALA A 104 -4.49 -6.17 0.48
N TRP A 105 -3.51 -5.63 1.22
CA TRP A 105 -3.69 -4.42 2.01
C TRP A 105 -3.84 -3.16 1.14
N LEU A 106 -2.96 -2.98 0.14
CA LEU A 106 -3.02 -1.88 -0.83
C LEU A 106 -4.33 -1.92 -1.63
N LEU A 107 -4.77 -3.11 -2.04
CA LEU A 107 -6.05 -3.31 -2.71
C LEU A 107 -7.22 -2.97 -1.79
N SER A 108 -7.18 -3.39 -0.52
CA SER A 108 -8.21 -3.06 0.46
C SER A 108 -8.32 -1.55 0.68
N GLU A 109 -7.19 -0.85 0.81
CA GLU A 109 -7.20 0.61 0.92
C GLU A 109 -7.69 1.30 -0.35
N ALA A 110 -7.24 0.87 -1.53
CA ALA A 110 -7.69 1.43 -2.79
C ALA A 110 -9.19 1.21 -3.01
N LEU A 111 -9.74 0.04 -2.64
CA LEU A 111 -11.18 -0.19 -2.66
C LEU A 111 -11.94 0.72 -1.68
N SER A 112 -11.33 1.09 -0.55
CA SER A 112 -11.98 1.96 0.44
C SER A 112 -12.21 3.39 -0.06
N THR A 113 -11.39 3.87 -1.01
CA THR A 113 -11.52 5.23 -1.58
C THR A 113 -12.61 5.33 -2.65
N LEU A 114 -13.10 4.20 -3.17
CA LEU A 114 -14.22 4.19 -4.12
C LEU A 114 -15.54 4.56 -3.44
N SER A 115 -16.44 5.18 -4.20
CA SER A 115 -17.83 5.34 -3.77
C SER A 115 -18.46 3.98 -3.46
N HIS A 116 -19.41 3.96 -2.54
CA HIS A 116 -20.10 2.74 -2.12
C HIS A 116 -20.63 1.95 -3.32
N ASP A 117 -21.27 2.64 -4.26
CA ASP A 117 -21.85 2.06 -5.47
C ASP A 117 -20.82 1.39 -6.40
N HIS A 118 -19.64 2.01 -6.58
CA HIS A 118 -18.57 1.44 -7.40
C HIS A 118 -17.89 0.27 -6.68
N ARG A 119 -17.63 0.40 -5.38
CA ARG A 119 -17.05 -0.67 -4.57
C ARG A 119 -17.96 -1.90 -4.55
N ALA A 120 -19.27 -1.71 -4.35
CA ALA A 120 -20.23 -2.80 -4.26
C ALA A 120 -20.22 -3.69 -5.52
N VAL A 121 -20.29 -3.09 -6.71
CA VAL A 121 -20.29 -3.87 -7.96
C VAL A 121 -18.96 -4.60 -8.19
N ILE A 122 -17.82 -3.99 -7.85
CA ILE A 122 -16.50 -4.62 -7.98
C ILE A 122 -16.35 -5.80 -7.00
N VAL A 123 -16.74 -5.60 -5.74
CA VAL A 123 -16.66 -6.64 -4.71
C VAL A 123 -17.54 -7.83 -5.10
N HIS A 124 -18.79 -7.58 -5.51
CA HIS A 124 -19.68 -8.67 -5.91
C HIS A 124 -19.21 -9.42 -7.17
N ALA A 125 -18.60 -8.72 -8.13
CA ALA A 125 -18.07 -9.34 -9.34
C ALA A 125 -16.82 -10.19 -9.06
N TYR A 126 -15.81 -9.62 -8.40
CA TYR A 126 -14.49 -10.25 -8.29
C TYR A 126 -14.32 -11.13 -7.04
N TYR A 127 -14.86 -10.71 -5.88
CA TYR A 127 -14.83 -11.54 -4.67
C TYR A 127 -16.03 -12.46 -4.60
N GLY A 128 -17.17 -12.01 -5.12
CA GLY A 128 -18.40 -12.78 -5.12
C GLY A 128 -18.59 -13.71 -6.31
N GLY A 129 -17.79 -13.57 -7.37
CA GLY A 129 -17.92 -14.36 -8.60
C GLY A 129 -19.26 -14.21 -9.34
N ARG A 130 -20.02 -13.13 -9.06
CA ARG A 130 -21.37 -12.94 -9.59
C ARG A 130 -21.36 -12.37 -11.00
N THR A 131 -22.32 -12.79 -11.81
CA THR A 131 -22.59 -12.23 -13.13
C THR A 131 -23.25 -10.85 -13.04
N VAL A 132 -23.22 -10.09 -14.15
CA VAL A 132 -23.86 -8.78 -14.22
C VAL A 132 -25.35 -8.82 -13.86
N SER A 133 -26.06 -9.87 -14.28
CA SER A 133 -27.50 -10.04 -13.98
C SER A 133 -27.75 -10.32 -12.50
N GLU A 134 -26.95 -11.19 -11.88
CA GLU A 134 -27.07 -11.48 -10.44
C GLU A 134 -26.73 -10.25 -9.58
N ILE A 135 -25.76 -9.44 -9.99
CA ILE A 135 -25.43 -8.18 -9.31
C ILE A 135 -26.55 -7.15 -9.48
N ALA A 136 -27.15 -7.08 -10.69
CA ALA A 136 -28.28 -6.20 -10.98
C ALA A 136 -29.48 -6.53 -10.10
N GLU A 137 -29.82 -7.81 -9.99
CA GLU A 137 -30.88 -8.31 -9.11
C GLU A 137 -30.56 -8.05 -7.63
N LEU A 138 -29.35 -8.39 -7.18
CA LEU A 138 -28.92 -8.22 -5.79
C LEU A 138 -28.95 -6.76 -5.33
N LEU A 139 -28.53 -5.84 -6.18
CA LEU A 139 -28.42 -4.41 -5.85
C LEU A 139 -29.67 -3.61 -6.27
N GLY A 140 -30.67 -4.23 -6.90
CA GLY A 140 -31.89 -3.57 -7.35
C GLY A 140 -31.64 -2.49 -8.42
N ILE A 141 -30.67 -2.72 -9.32
CA ILE A 141 -30.28 -1.75 -10.38
C ILE A 141 -30.31 -2.38 -11.76
N ALA A 142 -30.35 -1.56 -12.81
CA ALA A 142 -30.32 -2.07 -14.19
C ALA A 142 -28.97 -2.73 -14.54
N PRO A 143 -28.94 -3.80 -15.38
CA PRO A 143 -27.70 -4.42 -15.84
C PRO A 143 -26.74 -3.45 -16.54
N GLY A 144 -27.28 -2.45 -17.27
CA GLY A 144 -26.48 -1.38 -17.86
C GLY A 144 -25.76 -0.53 -16.80
N THR A 145 -26.40 -0.28 -15.66
CA THR A 145 -25.83 0.45 -14.52
C THR A 145 -24.73 -0.34 -13.83
N VAL A 146 -24.86 -1.67 -13.73
CA VAL A 146 -23.78 -2.53 -13.23
C VAL A 146 -22.54 -2.39 -14.11
N LYS A 147 -22.72 -2.49 -15.44
CA LYS A 147 -21.61 -2.37 -16.40
C LYS A 147 -20.92 -1.00 -16.34
N SER A 148 -21.69 0.09 -16.29
CA SER A 148 -21.11 1.43 -16.21
C SER A 148 -20.39 1.65 -14.88
N ARG A 149 -20.98 1.24 -13.75
CA ARG A 149 -20.34 1.32 -12.42
C ARG A 149 -19.07 0.48 -12.33
N MET A 150 -19.04 -0.71 -12.94
CA MET A 150 -17.82 -1.52 -13.01
C MET A 150 -16.73 -0.81 -13.82
N HIS A 151 -17.07 -0.25 -14.98
CA HIS A 151 -16.11 0.45 -15.82
C HIS A 151 -15.48 1.67 -15.11
N TYR A 152 -16.30 2.55 -14.55
CA TYR A 152 -15.78 3.73 -13.84
C TYR A 152 -15.11 3.37 -12.51
N GLY A 153 -15.64 2.38 -11.79
CA GLY A 153 -15.04 1.86 -10.58
C GLY A 153 -13.65 1.28 -10.82
N MET A 154 -13.46 0.49 -11.88
CA MET A 154 -12.14 -0.09 -12.21
C MET A 154 -11.12 0.99 -12.58
N ARG A 155 -11.55 2.05 -13.29
CA ARG A 155 -10.68 3.21 -13.58
C ARG A 155 -10.31 3.98 -12.32
N ALA A 156 -11.26 4.20 -11.42
CA ALA A 156 -11.01 4.85 -10.13
C ALA A 156 -10.08 3.99 -9.26
N LEU A 157 -10.25 2.67 -9.26
CA LEU A 157 -9.39 1.74 -8.54
C LEU A 157 -7.96 1.76 -9.09
N LYS A 158 -7.80 1.77 -10.41
CA LYS A 158 -6.49 1.91 -11.07
C LYS A 158 -5.81 3.21 -10.65
N LEU A 159 -6.54 4.33 -10.69
CA LEU A 159 -5.99 5.64 -10.27
C LEU A 159 -5.58 5.62 -8.80
N ALA A 160 -6.43 5.09 -7.90
CA ALA A 160 -6.13 4.99 -6.48
C ALA A 160 -4.91 4.11 -6.20
N LEU A 161 -4.70 3.03 -6.96
CA LEU A 161 -3.51 2.19 -6.85
C LEU A 161 -2.26 2.91 -7.36
N GLN A 162 -2.36 3.66 -8.46
CA GLN A 162 -1.26 4.48 -9.00
C GLN A 162 -0.83 5.59 -8.03
N GLU A 163 -1.80 6.30 -7.43
CA GLU A 163 -1.55 7.30 -6.39
C GLU A 163 -0.85 6.71 -5.17
N LYS A 164 -1.11 5.43 -4.87
CA LYS A 164 -0.45 4.67 -3.79
C LYS A 164 0.90 4.07 -4.20
N GLY A 165 1.39 4.37 -5.40
CA GLY A 165 2.72 3.97 -5.87
C GLY A 165 2.78 2.56 -6.45
N VAL A 166 1.64 1.95 -6.78
CA VAL A 166 1.60 0.70 -7.57
C VAL A 166 1.79 1.08 -9.03
N THR A 167 3.02 0.97 -9.53
CA THR A 167 3.32 1.12 -10.96
C THR A 167 2.87 -0.13 -11.72
N GLU A 168 2.25 0.07 -12.88
CA GLU A 168 1.91 -1.05 -13.79
C GLU A 168 3.15 -1.90 -14.11
N PRO A 169 3.01 -3.23 -14.25
CA PRO A 169 4.10 -4.09 -14.72
C PRO A 169 4.56 -3.72 -16.13
#